data_AF-A0A7S4I1E5-F1
#
_entry.id   AF-A0A7S4I1E5-F1
#
_cell.length_a   1.000
_cell.length_b   1.000
_cell.length_c   1.000
_cell.angle_alpha   90.00
_cell.angle_beta   90.00
_cell.angle_gamma   90.00
#
_symmetry.space_group_name_H-M   'P 1'
#
loop_
_entity.id
_entity.type
_entity.pdbx_description
1 polymer ?
#
loop_
_entity_poly.entity_id
_entity_poly.type
_entity_poly.pdbx_seq_one_letter_code
_entity_poly.pdbx_strand_id
1 'polypeptide(L)'
;FTVKDYATVVSIGSTSTYDGSVNLRNNSYTTGNQTNYVVTNGDFTASDNSELHLHDVSSLTARSGDVIFQDNTLLFIDSTSSMTVVDGNIVFQHLNNLITEPGTAIQVNGGSLTFR
;
A
#
# COMPACT_ATOMS: atom_id res chain seq x y z
N PHE A 1 -4.23 -3.22 11.79
CA PHE A 1 -5.08 -2.02 11.59
C PHE A 1 -6.02 -2.26 10.42
N THR A 2 -7.24 -1.72 10.44
CA THR A 2 -8.21 -1.93 9.36
C THR A 2 -8.98 -0.64 9.07
N VAL A 3 -9.01 -0.23 7.80
CA VAL A 3 -9.88 0.82 7.26
C VAL A 3 -10.94 0.14 6.41
N LYS A 4 -12.21 0.45 6.66
CA LYS A 4 -13.32 -0.24 6.01
C LYS A 4 -14.61 0.56 6.03
N ASP A 5 -15.59 0.10 5.25
CA ASP A 5 -16.98 0.53 5.31
C ASP A 5 -17.10 2.04 5.09
N TYR A 6 -16.56 2.53 3.97
CA TYR A 6 -16.54 3.95 3.60
C TYR A 6 -15.68 4.86 4.48
N ALA A 7 -14.82 4.28 5.34
CA ALA A 7 -13.89 5.08 6.12
C ALA A 7 -12.81 5.74 5.26
N THR A 8 -12.52 7.00 5.59
CA THR A 8 -11.44 7.78 5.01
C THR A 8 -10.36 8.02 6.07
N VAL A 9 -9.12 7.69 5.74
CA VAL A 9 -7.94 8.02 6.54
C VAL A 9 -7.11 9.05 5.78
N VAL A 10 -6.89 10.20 6.40
CA VAL A 10 -5.93 11.21 5.95
C VAL A 10 -4.78 11.21 6.95
N SER A 11 -3.61 10.77 6.51
CA SER A 11 -2.42 10.74 7.35
C SER A 11 -1.45 11.83 6.94
N ILE A 12 -0.88 12.49 7.95
CA ILE A 12 0.18 13.49 7.85
C ILE A 12 1.40 13.10 8.69
N GLY A 13 1.45 11.84 9.13
CA GLY A 13 2.50 11.30 10.00
C GLY A 13 2.88 9.87 9.63
N SER A 14 3.93 9.38 10.28
CA SER A 14 4.40 8.01 10.08
C SER A 14 3.61 7.03 10.96
N THR A 15 3.21 5.90 10.39
CA THR A 15 2.51 4.82 11.11
C THR A 15 3.30 3.53 10.96
N SER A 16 3.49 2.80 12.06
CA SER A 16 4.13 1.48 12.04
C SER A 16 3.21 0.43 12.66
N THR A 17 3.19 -0.75 12.07
CA THR A 17 2.52 -1.95 12.59
C THR A 17 3.54 -3.08 12.66
N TYR A 18 3.62 -3.76 13.79
CA TYR A 18 4.51 -4.90 14.04
C TYR A 18 3.68 -6.12 14.42
N ASP A 19 3.99 -7.28 13.84
CA ASP A 19 3.26 -8.55 14.01
C ASP A 19 1.74 -8.44 13.72
N GLY A 20 1.36 -7.49 12.87
CA GLY A 20 -0.04 -7.22 12.55
C GLY A 20 -0.20 -6.66 11.13
N SER A 21 -1.32 -7.01 10.52
CA SER A 21 -1.61 -6.60 9.14
C SER A 21 -2.36 -5.27 9.08
N VAL A 22 -2.18 -4.55 7.97
CA VAL A 22 -2.97 -3.38 7.56
C VAL A 22 -3.95 -3.80 6.48
N ASN A 23 -5.24 -3.50 6.65
CA ASN A 23 -6.28 -3.90 5.70
C ASN A 23 -7.11 -2.69 5.26
N LEU A 24 -7.17 -2.42 3.96
CA LEU A 24 -8.13 -1.51 3.33
C LEU A 24 -9.17 -2.37 2.61
N ARG A 25 -10.46 -2.17 2.90
CA ARG A 25 -11.55 -2.97 2.31
C ARG A 25 -12.86 -2.21 2.26
N ASN A 26 -13.88 -2.76 1.61
CA ASN A 26 -15.25 -2.22 1.64
C ASN A 26 -15.35 -0.70 1.37
N ASN A 27 -15.02 -0.23 0.17
CA ASN A 27 -15.16 1.18 -0.23
C ASN A 27 -14.36 2.17 0.63
N SER A 28 -13.19 1.78 1.14
CA SER A 28 -12.36 2.65 1.98
C SER A 28 -11.32 3.43 1.18
N TYR A 29 -10.89 4.55 1.76
CA TYR A 29 -9.91 5.45 1.15
C TYR A 29 -8.82 5.81 2.16
N THR A 30 -7.56 5.64 1.79
CA THR A 30 -6.41 6.10 2.60
C THR A 30 -5.51 6.98 1.75
N THR A 31 -5.22 8.18 2.23
CA THR A 31 -4.26 9.10 1.60
C THR A 31 -3.19 9.51 2.61
N GLY A 32 -1.95 9.52 2.15
CA GLY A 32 -0.78 9.97 2.90
C GLY A 32 -0.07 11.11 2.19
N ASN A 33 0.19 12.19 2.91
CA ASN A 33 0.99 13.32 2.45
C ASN A 33 2.20 13.48 3.38
N GLN A 34 3.41 13.33 2.84
CA GLN A 34 4.66 13.27 3.61
C GLN A 34 4.66 12.21 4.73
N THR A 35 4.16 11.01 4.43
CA THR A 35 3.94 9.93 5.42
C THR A 35 4.86 8.73 5.23
N ASN A 36 5.14 7.98 6.30
CA ASN A 36 5.82 6.69 6.19
C ASN A 36 4.96 5.59 6.84
N TYR A 37 4.46 4.67 6.03
CA TYR A 37 3.77 3.47 6.50
C TYR A 37 4.77 2.31 6.55
N VAL A 38 4.88 1.68 7.72
CA VAL A 38 5.72 0.50 7.90
C VAL A 38 4.87 -0.64 8.41
N VAL A 39 4.89 -1.77 7.71
CA VAL A 39 4.30 -3.04 8.18
C VAL A 39 5.45 -4.05 8.32
N THR A 40 5.60 -4.65 9.50
CA THR A 40 6.65 -5.64 9.77
C THR A 40 6.02 -6.91 10.34
N ASN A 41 6.40 -8.06 9.80
CA ASN A 41 5.84 -9.38 10.16
C ASN A 41 4.31 -9.45 10.02
N GLY A 42 3.78 -8.76 9.02
CA GLY A 42 2.36 -8.70 8.71
C GLY A 42 2.18 -8.15 7.31
N ASP A 43 0.98 -8.30 6.78
CA ASP A 43 0.69 -7.96 5.39
C ASP A 43 0.03 -6.58 5.28
N PHE A 44 0.23 -5.91 4.15
CA PHE A 44 -0.63 -4.82 3.71
C PHE A 44 -1.58 -5.36 2.64
N THR A 45 -2.88 -5.32 2.89
CA THR A 45 -3.88 -5.78 1.93
C THR A 45 -4.86 -4.67 1.61
N ALA A 46 -5.06 -4.39 0.33
CA ALA A 46 -6.18 -3.63 -0.18
C ALA A 46 -7.08 -4.56 -0.99
N SER A 47 -8.38 -4.57 -0.69
CA SER A 47 -9.39 -5.38 -1.36
C SER A 47 -10.68 -4.60 -1.64
N ASP A 48 -11.60 -5.22 -2.39
CA ASP A 48 -12.86 -4.61 -2.81
C ASP A 48 -12.62 -3.25 -3.51
N ASN A 49 -13.54 -2.29 -3.36
CA ASN A 49 -13.44 -0.94 -3.91
C ASN A 49 -12.57 0.00 -3.04
N SER A 50 -11.32 -0.38 -2.71
CA SER A 50 -10.47 0.43 -1.81
C SER A 50 -9.29 1.12 -2.51
N GLU A 51 -8.85 2.24 -1.93
CA GLU A 51 -7.80 3.07 -2.52
C GLU A 51 -6.70 3.44 -1.53
N LEU A 52 -5.45 3.41 -2.01
CA LEU A 52 -4.27 3.95 -1.33
C LEU A 52 -3.62 5.00 -2.21
N HIS A 53 -3.44 6.21 -1.66
CA HIS A 53 -2.74 7.31 -2.31
C HIS A 53 -1.52 7.73 -1.49
N LEU A 54 -0.35 7.76 -2.14
CA LEU A 54 0.94 8.18 -1.56
C LEU A 54 1.45 9.42 -2.29
N HIS A 55 1.46 10.56 -1.59
CA HIS A 55 1.81 11.86 -2.16
C HIS A 55 3.13 12.44 -1.61
N ASP A 56 3.76 13.30 -2.40
CA ASP A 56 4.98 14.06 -2.11
C ASP A 56 6.23 13.19 -1.86
N VAL A 57 6.56 12.94 -0.59
CA VAL A 57 7.71 12.15 -0.12
C VAL A 57 7.24 10.95 0.71
N SER A 58 6.06 10.41 0.39
CA SER A 58 5.46 9.34 1.17
C SER A 58 6.09 7.97 0.88
N SER A 59 6.04 7.06 1.84
CA SER A 59 6.49 5.68 1.65
C SER A 59 5.54 4.65 2.24
N LEU A 60 5.42 3.50 1.57
CA LEU A 60 4.93 2.26 2.15
C LEU A 60 6.06 1.23 2.15
N THR A 61 6.43 0.71 3.31
CA THR A 61 7.42 -0.35 3.46
C THR A 61 6.79 -1.57 4.13
N ALA A 62 6.79 -2.72 3.46
CA ALA A 62 6.50 -4.02 4.07
C ALA A 62 7.80 -4.81 4.29
N ARG A 63 7.97 -5.39 5.47
CA ARG A 63 9.12 -6.24 5.81
C ARG A 63 8.62 -7.59 6.31
N SER A 64 9.08 -8.66 5.68
CA SER A 64 8.69 -10.04 6.03
C SER A 64 7.17 -10.23 6.01
N GLY A 65 6.53 -9.66 5.00
CA GLY A 65 5.09 -9.69 4.76
C GLY A 65 4.78 -9.20 3.34
N ASP A 66 3.61 -9.56 2.83
CA ASP A 66 3.21 -9.27 1.46
C ASP A 66 2.45 -7.94 1.36
N VAL A 67 2.50 -7.34 0.17
CA VAL A 67 1.63 -6.22 -0.22
C VAL A 67 0.69 -6.72 -1.30
N ILE A 68 -0.61 -6.78 -1.00
CA ILE A 68 -1.62 -7.42 -1.84
C ILE A 68 -2.67 -6.39 -2.23
N PHE A 69 -2.86 -6.20 -3.53
CA PHE A 69 -3.95 -5.42 -4.12
C PHE A 69 -4.85 -6.39 -4.88
N GLN A 70 -6.11 -6.48 -4.48
CA GLN A 70 -7.06 -7.41 -5.05
C GLN A 70 -8.42 -6.79 -5.33
N ASP A 71 -9.18 -7.41 -6.24
CA ASP A 71 -10.53 -6.97 -6.62
C ASP A 71 -10.48 -5.57 -7.27
N ASN A 72 -11.33 -4.60 -6.90
CA ASN A 72 -11.40 -3.28 -7.55
C ASN A 72 -10.59 -2.21 -6.80
N THR A 73 -9.26 -2.32 -6.80
CA THR A 73 -8.39 -1.43 -6.01
C THR A 73 -7.66 -0.38 -6.83
N LEU A 74 -7.33 0.75 -6.21
CA LEU A 74 -6.44 1.76 -6.79
C LEU A 74 -5.24 2.00 -5.87
N LEU A 75 -4.05 1.86 -6.45
CA LEU A 75 -2.80 2.38 -5.89
C LEU A 75 -2.34 3.58 -6.73
N PHE A 76 -2.29 4.75 -6.10
CA PHE A 76 -1.77 5.97 -6.69
C PHE A 76 -0.49 6.41 -5.95
N ILE A 77 0.62 6.55 -6.68
CA ILE A 77 1.89 7.03 -6.14
C ILE A 77 2.35 8.20 -6.99
N ASP A 78 2.67 9.33 -6.36
CA ASP A 78 3.20 10.50 -7.07
C ASP A 78 4.51 11.06 -6.49
N SER A 79 5.03 12.07 -7.20
CA SER A 79 6.18 12.85 -6.77
C SER A 79 7.41 11.96 -6.53
N THR A 80 8.01 12.04 -5.35
CA THR A 80 9.16 11.22 -4.92
C THR A 80 8.75 10.08 -3.99
N SER A 81 7.46 9.73 -3.98
CA SER A 81 6.93 8.69 -3.10
C SER A 81 7.34 7.29 -3.56
N SER A 82 7.31 6.34 -2.63
CA SER A 82 7.79 4.99 -2.90
C SER A 82 6.99 3.87 -2.21
N MET A 83 7.05 2.69 -2.81
CA MET A 83 6.63 1.43 -2.20
C MET A 83 7.79 0.46 -2.21
N THR A 84 8.14 -0.10 -1.05
CA THR A 84 9.21 -1.08 -0.91
C THR A 84 8.71 -2.31 -0.19
N VAL A 85 8.99 -3.49 -0.72
CA VAL A 85 8.78 -4.77 -0.03
C VAL A 85 10.11 -5.47 0.15
N VAL A 86 10.39 -5.93 1.37
CA VAL A 86 11.60 -6.66 1.74
C VAL A 86 11.21 -8.03 2.29
N ASP A 87 11.75 -9.09 1.71
CA ASP A 87 11.47 -10.49 2.06
C ASP A 87 9.96 -10.82 2.03
N GLY A 88 9.28 -10.33 1.00
CA GLY A 88 7.86 -10.52 0.73
C GLY A 88 7.53 -10.19 -0.72
N ASN A 89 6.28 -10.31 -1.11
CA ASN A 89 5.82 -10.14 -2.48
C ASN A 89 4.92 -8.92 -2.63
N ILE A 90 4.91 -8.34 -3.83
CA ILE A 90 3.83 -7.46 -4.28
C ILE A 90 2.95 -8.26 -5.24
N VAL A 91 1.67 -8.35 -4.93
CA VAL A 91 0.70 -9.08 -5.74
C VAL A 91 -0.45 -8.15 -6.12
N PHE A 92 -0.61 -7.95 -7.42
CA PHE A 92 -1.76 -7.30 -8.04
C PHE A 92 -2.63 -8.39 -8.67
N GLN A 93 -3.83 -8.62 -8.13
CA GLN A 93 -4.77 -9.63 -8.61
C GLN A 93 -6.13 -9.01 -8.97
N HIS A 94 -6.80 -9.55 -9.98
CA HIS A 94 -8.09 -9.05 -10.49
C HIS A 94 -8.03 -7.58 -11.00
N LEU A 95 -9.12 -6.82 -10.89
CA LEU A 95 -9.29 -5.47 -11.46
C LEU A 95 -8.58 -4.37 -10.63
N ASN A 96 -7.26 -4.43 -10.54
CA ASN A 96 -6.48 -3.38 -9.90
C ASN A 96 -6.02 -2.30 -10.90
N ASN A 97 -5.91 -1.07 -10.40
CA ASN A 97 -5.27 0.04 -11.09
C ASN A 97 -4.01 0.45 -10.33
N LEU A 98 -2.89 0.49 -11.04
CA LEU A 98 -1.64 1.05 -10.56
C LEU A 98 -1.32 2.31 -11.36
N ILE A 99 -1.26 3.45 -10.70
CA ILE A 99 -0.90 4.74 -11.29
C ILE A 99 0.34 5.26 -10.58
N THR A 100 1.37 5.56 -11.36
CA THR A 100 2.64 6.11 -10.88
C THR A 100 3.00 7.35 -11.68
N GLU A 101 3.39 8.44 -11.02
CA GLU A 101 3.94 9.63 -11.68
C GLU A 101 5.48 9.58 -11.79
N PRO A 102 6.10 10.42 -12.64
CA PRO A 102 7.56 10.51 -12.73
C PRO A 102 8.21 10.83 -11.38
N GLY A 103 9.28 10.10 -11.05
CA GLY A 103 10.04 10.28 -9.79
C GLY A 103 9.70 9.26 -8.70
N THR A 104 8.64 8.47 -8.90
CA THR A 104 8.21 7.44 -7.95
C THR A 104 9.00 6.14 -8.10
N ALA A 105 8.95 5.28 -7.07
CA ALA A 105 9.60 3.98 -7.11
C ALA A 105 8.75 2.87 -6.48
N ILE A 106 8.72 1.70 -7.13
CA ILE A 106 8.23 0.44 -6.56
C ILE A 106 9.37 -0.55 -6.58
N GLN A 107 9.73 -1.07 -5.41
CA GLN A 107 10.89 -1.94 -5.23
C GLN A 107 10.51 -3.20 -4.47
N VAL A 108 11.03 -4.35 -4.93
CA VAL A 108 10.90 -5.63 -4.24
C VAL A 108 12.30 -6.20 -4.05
N ASN A 109 12.67 -6.44 -2.79
CA ASN A 109 13.95 -6.99 -2.39
C ASN A 109 13.71 -8.36 -1.74
N GLY A 110 14.22 -9.44 -2.34
CA GLY A 110 14.10 -10.79 -1.76
C GLY A 110 12.78 -11.54 -2.04
N GLY A 111 11.88 -10.97 -2.85
CA GLY A 111 10.63 -11.61 -3.27
C GLY A 111 10.26 -11.29 -4.72
N SER A 112 8.96 -11.29 -5.03
CA SER A 112 8.46 -11.11 -6.40
C SER A 112 7.42 -9.99 -6.53
N LEU A 113 7.35 -9.38 -7.72
CA LEU A 113 6.23 -8.55 -8.16
C LEU A 113 5.44 -9.33 -9.19
N THR A 114 4.15 -9.56 -8.94
CA THR A 114 3.29 -10.33 -9.85
C THR A 114 1.99 -9.61 -10.17
N PHE A 115 1.57 -9.67 -11.43
CA PHE A 115 0.26 -9.27 -11.92
C PHE A 115 -0.50 -10.52 -12.39
N ARG A 116 -1.73 -10.73 -11.89
CA ARG A 116 -2.55 -11.92 -12.17
C ARG A 116 -4.00 -11.59 -12.50
#